data_AF-A0A419JJG9-F1
#
_entry.id   AF-A0A419JJG9-F1
#
_cell.length_a   1.000
_cell.length_b   1.000
_cell.length_c   1.000
_cell.angle_alpha   90.00
_cell.angle_beta   90.00
_cell.angle_gamma   90.00
#
_symmetry.space_group_name_H-M   'P 1'
#
loop_
_entity.id
_entity.type
_entity.pdbx_description
1 polymer ?
#
loop_
_entity_poly.entity_id
_entity_poly.type
_entity_poly.pdbx_seq_one_letter_code
_entity_poly.pdbx_strand_id
1 'polypeptide(L)'
;MYAKFVERLEKFVTQEGKWEHHAVKTLAKRALKYAHELFTFILVPGVEPTNNAAERALRPCVRQRKALKNRDIMMSVIETMKIQNKDFFTAGKEYILSRLT
;
A
#
# COMPACT_ATOMS: atom_id res chain seq x y z
N MET A 1 24.02 -18.45 -4.08
CA MET A 1 23.67 -17.36 -3.14
C MET A 1 22.16 -17.21 -3.01
N TYR A 2 21.43 -16.95 -4.10
CA TYR A 2 19.96 -16.89 -4.16
C TYR A 2 19.21 -18.05 -3.48
N ALA A 3 19.58 -19.30 -3.81
CA ALA A 3 18.92 -20.49 -3.25
C ALA A 3 18.91 -20.52 -1.71
N LYS A 4 19.98 -20.04 -1.05
CA LYS A 4 20.05 -19.96 0.41
C LYS A 4 19.06 -18.95 1.00
N PHE A 5 18.72 -17.88 0.26
CA PHE A 5 17.73 -16.90 0.70
C PHE A 5 16.31 -17.43 0.56
N VAL A 6 16.01 -18.12 -0.54
CA VAL A 6 14.73 -18.77 -0.76
C VAL A 6 14.49 -19.85 0.29
N GLU A 7 15.47 -20.71 0.56
CA GLU A 7 15.38 -21.75 1.60
C GLU A 7 15.12 -21.15 3.00
N ARG A 8 15.78 -20.04 3.35
CA ARG A 8 15.51 -19.34 4.61
C ARG A 8 14.09 -18.77 4.67
N LEU A 9 13.59 -18.29 3.55
CA LEU A 9 12.24 -17.72 3.45
C LEU A 9 11.17 -18.82 3.52
N GLU A 10 11.40 -19.96 2.87
CA GLU A 10 10.56 -21.15 3.00
C GLU A 10 10.50 -21.61 4.45
N LYS A 11 11.64 -21.71 5.14
CA LYS A 11 11.67 -22.02 6.58
C LYS A 11 10.87 -21.01 7.42
N PHE A 12 10.92 -19.73 7.07
CA PHE A 12 10.15 -18.69 7.76
C PHE A 12 8.63 -18.81 7.52
N VAL A 13 8.20 -19.22 6.32
CA VAL A 13 6.78 -19.44 5.99
C VAL A 13 6.25 -20.75 6.60
N THR A 14 7.04 -21.82 6.53
CA THR A 14 6.69 -23.18 6.97
C THR A 14 6.84 -23.39 8.48
N GLN A 15 7.26 -22.38 9.24
CA GLN A 15 7.05 -22.36 10.69
C GLN A 15 5.54 -22.30 10.99
N GLU A 16 4.88 -23.47 10.87
CA GLU A 16 3.46 -23.69 11.08
C GLU A 16 3.07 -23.26 12.50
N GLY A 17 2.04 -22.42 12.59
CA GLY A 17 1.37 -22.06 13.86
C GLY A 17 1.99 -20.94 14.70
N LYS A 18 3.22 -20.48 14.46
CA LYS A 18 3.90 -19.55 15.40
C LYS A 18 3.45 -18.09 15.33
N TRP A 19 2.95 -17.67 14.18
CA TRP A 19 2.55 -16.27 13.99
C TRP A 19 1.11 -16.08 14.43
N GLU A 20 0.88 -15.60 15.64
CA GLU A 20 -0.48 -15.30 16.13
C GLU A 20 -1.20 -14.29 15.22
N HIS A 21 -0.46 -13.30 14.73
CA HIS A 21 -1.03 -12.17 14.00
C HIS A 21 -1.23 -12.48 12.50
N HIS A 22 -2.47 -12.33 12.02
CA HIS A 22 -2.87 -12.55 10.62
C HIS A 22 -2.03 -11.76 9.60
N ALA A 23 -1.60 -10.53 9.94
CA ALA A 23 -0.78 -9.72 9.06
C ALA A 23 0.61 -10.33 8.83
N VAL A 24 1.19 -10.99 9.85
CA VAL A 24 2.49 -11.65 9.73
C VAL A 24 2.37 -12.88 8.84
N LYS A 25 1.30 -13.68 9.00
CA LYS A 25 0.98 -14.79 8.10
C LYS A 25 0.86 -14.32 6.65
N THR A 26 0.17 -13.19 6.44
CA THR A 26 -0.04 -12.61 5.10
C THR A 26 1.26 -12.11 4.49
N LEU A 27 2.10 -11.44 5.29
CA LEU A 27 3.41 -10.98 4.87
C LEU A 27 4.31 -12.14 4.47
N ALA A 28 4.39 -13.18 5.31
CA ALA A 28 5.21 -14.37 5.07
C ALA A 28 4.83 -15.06 3.75
N LYS A 29 3.54 -15.35 3.55
CA LYS A 29 3.03 -15.94 2.30
C LYS A 29 3.36 -15.10 1.06
N ARG A 30 3.22 -13.77 1.17
CA ARG A 30 3.52 -12.86 0.05
C ARG A 30 5.01 -12.77 -0.23
N ALA A 31 5.84 -12.72 0.81
CA ALA A 31 7.28 -12.68 0.64
C ALA A 31 7.78 -13.92 -0.13
N LEU A 32 7.27 -15.11 0.21
CA LEU A 32 7.60 -16.34 -0.52
C LEU A 32 7.05 -16.31 -1.95
N LYS A 33 5.79 -15.88 -2.14
CA LYS A 33 5.18 -15.77 -3.47
C LYS A 33 6.00 -14.89 -4.42
N TYR A 34 6.55 -13.77 -3.91
CA TYR A 34 7.31 -12.79 -4.70
C TYR A 34 8.82 -12.86 -4.41
N ALA A 35 9.34 -14.04 -4.06
CA ALA A 35 10.74 -14.21 -3.66
C ALA A 35 11.70 -13.89 -4.82
N HIS A 36 11.32 -14.21 -6.05
CA HIS A 36 12.13 -13.91 -7.23
C HIS A 36 12.31 -12.40 -7.39
N GLU A 37 11.22 -11.64 -7.31
CA GLU A 37 11.22 -10.19 -7.44
C GLU A 37 12.00 -9.54 -6.29
N LEU A 38 11.80 -10.05 -5.07
CA LEU A 38 12.48 -9.57 -3.86
C LEU A 38 14.00 -9.69 -3.93
N PHE A 39 14.51 -10.73 -4.60
CA PHE A 39 15.94 -11.01 -4.73
C PHE A 39 16.50 -10.75 -6.13
N THR A 40 15.81 -9.95 -6.95
CA THR A 40 16.25 -9.60 -8.32
C THR A 40 17.67 -9.03 -8.35
N PHE A 41 18.05 -8.22 -7.36
CA PHE A 41 19.40 -7.65 -7.24
C PHE A 41 20.51 -8.70 -7.04
N ILE A 42 20.17 -9.89 -6.55
CA ILE A 42 21.10 -11.03 -6.43
C ILE A 42 21.27 -11.75 -7.76
N LEU A 43 20.21 -11.75 -8.58
CA LEU A 43 20.14 -12.48 -9.86
C LEU A 43 20.65 -11.65 -11.03
N VAL A 44 20.48 -10.32 -10.98
CA VAL A 44 20.81 -9.40 -12.07
C VAL A 44 21.92 -8.45 -11.62
N PRO A 45 23.15 -8.61 -12.15
CA PRO A 45 24.25 -7.67 -11.89
C PRO A 45 23.89 -6.24 -12.29
N GLY A 46 24.22 -5.26 -11.44
CA GLY A 46 23.94 -3.84 -11.70
C GLY A 46 22.56 -3.36 -11.24
N VAL A 47 21.70 -4.24 -10.71
CA VAL A 47 20.48 -3.84 -10.01
C VAL A 47 20.82 -3.59 -8.54
N GLU A 48 20.57 -2.38 -8.07
CA GLU A 48 20.81 -2.00 -6.68
C GLU A 48 19.90 -2.77 -5.71
N PRO A 49 20.40 -3.21 -4.53
CA PRO A 49 19.60 -3.88 -3.50
C PRO A 49 18.60 -2.94 -2.83
N THR A 50 18.72 -1.63 -3.05
CA THR A 50 17.84 -0.62 -2.49
C THR A 50 16.61 -0.46 -3.37
N ASN A 51 15.45 -0.42 -2.71
CA ASN A 51 14.12 -0.37 -3.31
C ASN A 51 14.10 0.51 -4.58
N ASN A 52 13.88 -0.17 -5.72
CA ASN A 52 14.14 0.28 -7.08
C ASN A 52 13.79 1.75 -7.30
N ALA A 53 14.68 2.51 -7.94
CA ALA A 53 14.40 3.90 -8.33
C ALA A 53 13.08 4.03 -9.10
N ALA A 54 12.76 3.03 -9.94
CA ALA A 54 11.48 2.91 -10.63
C ALA A 54 10.28 2.76 -9.68
N GLU A 55 10.36 1.90 -8.64
CA GLU A 55 9.28 1.76 -7.65
C GLU A 55 9.09 3.04 -6.83
N ARG A 56 10.18 3.73 -6.47
CA ARG A 56 10.11 5.03 -5.79
C ARG A 56 9.46 6.09 -6.67
N ALA A 57 9.77 6.12 -7.96
CA ALA A 57 9.15 7.02 -8.92
C ALA A 57 7.63 6.77 -9.09
N LEU A 58 7.20 5.50 -9.01
CA LEU A 58 5.77 5.12 -9.09
C LEU A 58 5.01 5.34 -7.76
N ARG A 59 5.71 5.40 -6.62
CA ARG A 59 5.11 5.46 -5.28
C ARG A 59 4.19 6.67 -5.03
N PRO A 60 4.46 7.89 -5.51
CA PRO A 60 3.54 9.02 -5.43
C PRO A 60 2.20 8.72 -6.10
N CYS A 61 2.21 8.21 -7.33
CA CYS A 61 0.99 7.93 -8.11
C CYS A 61 0.16 6.78 -7.51
N VAL A 62 0.82 5.72 -7.01
CA VAL A 62 0.14 4.60 -6.36
C VAL A 62 -0.45 5.01 -5.00
N ARG A 63 0.28 5.81 -4.21
CA ARG A 63 -0.24 6.37 -2.94
C ARG A 63 -1.42 7.30 -3.17
N GLN A 64 -1.34 8.17 -4.18
CA GLN A 64 -2.45 9.04 -4.55
C GLN A 64 -3.70 8.21 -4.88
N ARG A 65 -3.63 7.23 -5.79
CA ARG A 65 -4.80 6.36 -6.10
C ARG A 65 -5.38 5.64 -4.88
N LYS A 66 -4.54 5.24 -3.93
CA LYS A 66 -4.98 4.52 -2.72
C LYS A 66 -5.59 5.43 -1.65
N ALA A 67 -5.05 6.63 -1.46
CA ALA A 67 -5.56 7.62 -0.49
C ALA A 67 -6.84 8.31 -0.98
N LEU A 68 -7.03 8.38 -2.29
CA LEU A 68 -8.09 9.16 -2.94
C LEU A 68 -9.28 8.30 -3.37
N LYS A 69 -9.55 7.18 -2.67
CA LYS A 69 -10.72 6.33 -2.95
C LYS A 69 -12.05 7.11 -2.88
N ASN A 70 -12.06 8.20 -2.12
CA ASN A 70 -13.19 9.12 -1.97
C ASN A 70 -12.87 10.55 -2.48
N ARG A 71 -11.85 10.72 -3.34
CA ARG A 71 -11.50 12.05 -3.91
C ARG A 71 -12.70 12.65 -4.59
N ASP A 72 -13.36 11.89 -5.44
CA ASP A 72 -14.42 12.42 -6.30
C ASP A 72 -15.61 12.88 -5.44
N ILE A 73 -15.87 12.15 -4.34
CA ILE A 73 -16.85 12.54 -3.31
C ILE A 73 -16.40 13.81 -2.60
N MET A 74 -15.14 13.90 -2.14
CA MET A 74 -14.62 15.10 -1.47
C MET A 74 -14.62 16.33 -2.39
N MET A 75 -14.22 16.18 -3.65
CA MET A 75 -14.24 17.25 -4.65
C MET A 75 -15.67 17.71 -4.93
N SER A 76 -16.62 16.79 -5.05
CA SER A 76 -18.04 17.11 -5.19
C SER A 76 -18.59 17.89 -3.99
N VAL A 77 -18.26 17.49 -2.76
CA VAL A 77 -18.67 18.21 -1.55
C VAL A 77 -18.03 19.60 -1.49
N ILE A 78 -16.74 19.72 -1.79
CA ILE A 78 -16.03 21.02 -1.82
C ILE A 78 -16.67 21.96 -2.84
N GLU A 79 -16.93 21.50 -4.07
CA GLU A 79 -17.58 22.32 -5.10
C GLU A 79 -19.02 22.69 -4.71
N THR A 80 -19.76 21.76 -4.11
CA THR A 80 -21.11 22.05 -3.59
C THR A 80 -21.07 23.15 -2.51
N MET A 81 -20.09 23.11 -1.60
CA MET A 81 -19.93 24.12 -0.55
C MET A 81 -19.55 25.49 -1.11
N LYS A 82 -18.67 25.53 -2.13
CA LYS A 82 -18.34 26.76 -2.86
C LYS A 82 -19.58 27.36 -3.54
N ILE A 83 -20.38 26.54 -4.22
CA ILE A 83 -21.64 26.97 -4.87
C ILE A 83 -22.62 27.54 -3.83
N GLN A 84 -22.68 26.94 -2.64
CA GLN A 84 -23.52 27.41 -1.54
C GLN A 84 -22.93 28.60 -0.77
N ASN A 85 -21.74 29.09 -1.15
CA ASN A 85 -20.98 30.12 -0.46
C ASN A 85 -20.75 29.80 1.04
N LYS A 86 -20.48 28.53 1.35
CA LYS A 86 -20.24 28.03 2.70
C LYS A 86 -18.81 27.54 2.84
N ASP A 87 -18.25 27.73 4.04
CA ASP A 87 -16.94 27.19 4.37
C ASP A 87 -16.98 25.65 4.46
N PHE A 88 -16.05 25.00 3.77
CA PHE A 88 -15.98 23.54 3.72
C PHE A 88 -15.64 22.91 5.07
N PHE A 89 -14.74 23.52 5.86
CA PHE A 89 -14.32 22.94 7.13
C PHE A 89 -15.43 22.98 8.18
N THR A 90 -16.32 23.96 8.08
CA THR A 90 -17.46 24.14 8.97
C THR A 90 -18.69 23.36 8.47
N ALA A 91 -19.20 23.68 7.28
CA ALA A 91 -20.45 23.10 6.74
C ALA A 91 -20.25 21.73 6.08
N GLY A 92 -19.06 21.44 5.55
CA GLY A 92 -18.76 20.15 4.92
C GLY A 92 -18.76 19.00 5.91
N LYS A 93 -18.33 19.23 7.16
CA LYS A 93 -18.37 18.22 8.23
C LYS A 93 -19.80 17.77 8.52
N GLU A 94 -20.73 18.71 8.71
CA GLU A 94 -22.14 18.43 9.00
C GLU A 94 -22.81 17.68 7.84
N TYR A 95 -22.50 18.08 6.61
CA TYR A 95 -23.04 17.44 5.41
C TYR A 95 -22.54 16.00 5.21
N ILE A 96 -21.27 15.72 5.51
CA ILE A 96 -20.72 14.36 5.42
C ILE A 96 -21.36 13.48 6.50
N LEU A 97 -21.52 14.00 7.72
CA LEU A 97 -22.15 13.27 8.82
C LEU A 97 -23.63 12.94 8.54
N SER A 98 -24.39 13.88 7.97
CA SER A 98 -25.81 13.66 7.63
C SER A 98 -26.04 12.65 6.50
N ARG A 99 -25.02 12.33 5.71
CA ARG A 99 -25.07 11.36 4.60
C ARG A 99 -24.52 9.98 4.96
N LEU A 100 -23.84 9.86 6.11
CA LEU A 100 -23.26 8.60 6.61
C LEU A 100 -24.15 7.90 7.64
N THR A 101 -25.29 8.48 7.99
CA THR A 101 -26.32 7.93 8.90
C THR A 101 -27.53 7.50 8.07
#